data_AF-A0A4Q1C438-F1
#
_entry.id   AF-A0A4Q1C438-F1
#
_cell.length_a   1.000
_cell.length_b   1.000
_cell.length_c   1.000
_cell.angle_alpha   90.00
_cell.angle_beta   90.00
_cell.angle_gamma   90.00
#
_symmetry.space_group_name_H-M   'P 1'
#
loop_
_entity.id
_entity.type
_entity.pdbx_description
1 polymer ?
#
loop_
_entity_poly.entity_id
_entity_poly.type
_entity_poly.pdbx_seq_one_letter_code
_entity_poly.pdbx_strand_id
1 'polypeptide(L)'
;MRVLLLTGSHPIYHCPLHLSEEQITAGPEWADNQTIEGRWISMRTEFGETDLTQILAKIPFGQTPDALVCVADTDWSVRPANLRAFKGTKVLLLADRPGEKPSMSEVFRYVGRETFDRVMFMRDQAQLVRLLSGPAPGVANNLIESVWPSETPTAHARAI
;
A
#
# COMPACT_ATOMS: atom_id res chain seq x y z
N MET A 1 9.88 4.97 13.94
CA MET A 1 8.48 4.71 13.57
C MET A 1 8.39 3.24 13.19
N ARG A 2 7.47 2.48 13.78
CA ARG A 2 7.29 1.05 13.50
C ARG A 2 6.26 0.87 12.40
N VAL A 3 6.58 0.11 11.37
CA VAL A 3 5.73 -0.02 10.17
C VAL A 3 5.31 -1.47 9.98
N LEU A 4 4.02 -1.70 9.76
CA LEU A 4 3.54 -2.94 9.15
C LEU A 4 3.29 -2.67 7.67
N LEU A 5 4.06 -3.32 6.81
CA LEU A 5 3.90 -3.29 5.37
C LEU A 5 3.14 -4.53 4.91
N LEU A 6 1.97 -4.35 4.31
CA LEU A 6 1.19 -5.40 3.66
C LEU A 6 1.39 -5.29 2.15
N THR A 7 1.88 -6.34 1.50
CA THR A 7 2.24 -6.28 0.07
C THR A 7 2.10 -7.63 -0.62
N GLY A 8 1.57 -7.60 -1.85
CA GLY A 8 1.59 -8.72 -2.79
C GLY A 8 2.96 -8.99 -3.42
N SER A 9 3.95 -8.15 -3.13
CA SER A 9 5.27 -8.24 -3.76
C SER A 9 6.02 -9.51 -3.34
N HIS A 10 6.49 -10.26 -4.33
CA HIS A 10 7.36 -11.42 -4.11
C HIS A 10 8.68 -10.98 -3.44
N PRO A 11 9.12 -11.62 -2.34
CA PRO A 11 10.29 -11.20 -1.56
C PRO A 11 11.61 -11.16 -2.35
N ILE A 12 11.76 -12.04 -3.33
CA ILE A 12 12.97 -12.16 -4.18
C ILE A 12 12.93 -11.28 -5.45
N TYR A 13 11.79 -11.25 -6.17
CA TYR A 13 11.70 -10.56 -7.48
C TYR A 13 11.39 -9.07 -7.36
N HIS A 14 10.73 -8.67 -6.27
CA HIS A 14 10.40 -7.28 -5.99
C HIS A 14 10.73 -6.99 -4.54
N CYS A 15 11.95 -6.47 -4.31
CA CYS A 15 12.36 -6.02 -2.98
C CYS A 15 11.27 -5.09 -2.42
N PRO A 16 10.67 -5.40 -1.26
CA PRO A 16 9.60 -4.60 -0.71
C PRO A 16 10.12 -3.20 -0.40
N LEU A 17 9.21 -2.23 -0.39
CA LEU A 17 9.52 -0.88 0.02
C LEU A 17 10.06 -0.90 1.46
N HIS A 18 11.30 -0.44 1.63
CA HIS A 18 11.90 -0.30 2.95
C HIS A 18 11.55 1.09 3.48
N LEU A 19 10.60 1.14 4.41
CA LEU A 19 10.02 2.38 4.92
C LEU A 19 10.54 2.77 6.30
N SER A 20 11.09 1.79 7.03
CA SER A 20 11.63 1.98 8.36
C SER A 20 12.55 0.82 8.75
N GLU A 21 13.52 1.11 9.61
CA GLU A 21 14.37 0.13 10.31
C GLU A 21 13.54 -0.84 11.18
N GLU A 22 12.38 -0.38 11.69
CA GLU A 22 11.45 -1.20 12.46
C GLU A 22 10.23 -1.59 11.63
N GLN A 23 10.46 -2.28 10.51
CA GLN A 23 9.42 -2.74 9.59
C GLN A 23 9.17 -4.25 9.75
N ILE A 24 7.89 -4.61 9.82
CA ILE A 24 7.42 -5.97 9.59
C ILE A 24 6.80 -6.00 8.19
N THR A 25 7.23 -6.94 7.35
CA THR A 25 6.64 -7.11 6.01
C THR A 25 5.77 -8.37 5.97
N ALA A 26 4.53 -8.24 5.52
CA ALA A 26 3.63 -9.36 5.42
C ALA A 26 2.90 -9.44 4.08
N GLY A 27 2.66 -10.67 3.63
CA GLY A 27 2.03 -10.95 2.34
C GLY A 27 1.94 -12.46 2.09
N PRO A 28 1.25 -12.88 1.02
CA PRO A 28 0.93 -14.28 0.79
C PRO A 28 2.14 -15.16 0.43
N GLU A 29 3.15 -14.53 -0.16
CA GLU A 29 4.41 -15.17 -0.56
C GLU A 29 5.55 -14.94 0.45
N TRP A 30 5.28 -14.19 1.52
CA TRP A 30 6.23 -13.98 2.60
C TRP A 30 6.22 -15.18 3.54
N ALA A 31 7.40 -15.59 3.98
CA ALA A 31 7.51 -16.61 5.03
C ALA A 31 7.36 -15.97 6.41
N ASP A 32 6.80 -16.73 7.36
CA ASP A 32 6.87 -16.39 8.77
C ASP A 32 8.35 -16.43 9.20
N ASN A 33 8.87 -15.28 9.63
CA ASN A 33 10.26 -15.15 10.06
C ASN A 33 10.38 -14.23 11.28
N GLN A 34 11.22 -14.65 12.23
CA GLN A 34 11.46 -13.93 13.48
C GLN A 34 12.95 -13.86 13.79
N THR A 35 13.36 -12.83 14.55
CA THR A 35 14.69 -12.80 15.16
C THR A 35 14.82 -13.90 16.22
N ILE A 36 16.04 -14.18 16.67
CA ILE A 36 16.29 -15.10 17.81
C ILE A 36 15.59 -14.66 19.10
N GLU A 37 15.29 -13.36 19.21
CA GLU A 37 14.55 -12.76 20.33
C GLU A 37 13.03 -12.84 20.16
N GLY A 38 12.55 -13.50 19.10
CA GLY A 38 11.12 -13.66 18.81
C GLY A 38 10.44 -12.42 18.22
N ARG A 39 11.19 -11.43 17.73
CA ARG A 39 10.61 -10.27 17.04
C ARG A 39 10.27 -10.63 15.60
N TRP A 40 9.08 -10.25 15.13
CA TRP A 40 8.67 -10.49 13.75
C TRP A 40 9.53 -9.70 12.77
N ILE A 41 9.98 -10.35 11.70
CA ILE A 41 10.61 -9.71 10.54
C ILE A 41 9.64 -9.74 9.38
N SER A 42 9.02 -10.90 9.16
CA SER A 42 7.99 -11.08 8.15
C SER A 42 6.91 -12.07 8.56
N MET A 43 5.73 -11.94 7.97
CA MET A 43 4.61 -12.83 8.21
C MET A 43 3.95 -13.25 6.89
N ARG A 44 3.51 -14.51 6.83
CA ARG A 44 2.65 -15.00 5.79
C ARG A 44 1.20 -14.57 6.03
N THR A 45 0.54 -14.09 4.98
CA THR A 45 -0.91 -13.84 4.98
C THR A 45 -1.61 -14.78 4.01
N GLU A 46 -2.94 -14.74 3.99
CA GLU A 46 -3.71 -15.37 2.93
C GLU A 46 -3.64 -14.52 1.65
N PHE A 47 -3.93 -15.13 0.50
CA PHE A 47 -4.15 -14.39 -0.74
C PHE A 47 -5.52 -13.72 -0.70
N GLY A 48 -5.58 -12.47 -1.15
CA GLY A 48 -6.80 -11.69 -1.21
C GLY A 48 -7.14 -11.04 0.12
N GLU A 49 -8.35 -11.26 0.61
CA GLU A 49 -8.83 -10.57 1.80
C GLU A 49 -8.20 -11.16 3.06
N THR A 50 -7.59 -10.32 3.91
CA THR A 50 -6.98 -10.77 5.18
C THR A 50 -7.47 -9.91 6.33
N ASP A 51 -8.00 -10.53 7.39
CA ASP A 51 -8.42 -9.82 8.59
C ASP A 51 -7.21 -9.25 9.35
N LEU A 52 -7.11 -7.92 9.41
CA LEU A 52 -6.00 -7.25 10.05
C LEU A 52 -5.89 -7.59 11.55
N THR A 53 -7.00 -7.90 12.22
CA THR A 53 -6.99 -8.23 13.65
C THR A 53 -6.15 -9.48 13.93
N GLN A 54 -6.16 -10.46 13.01
CA GLN A 54 -5.40 -11.69 13.15
C GLN A 54 -3.89 -11.45 12.99
N ILE A 55 -3.50 -10.53 12.11
CA ILE A 55 -2.10 -10.13 11.96
C ILE A 55 -1.63 -9.39 13.21
N LEU A 56 -2.39 -8.39 13.67
CA LEU A 56 -2.04 -7.58 14.83
C LEU A 56 -1.94 -8.42 16.11
N ALA A 57 -2.79 -9.45 16.28
CA ALA A 57 -2.76 -10.34 17.43
C ALA A 57 -1.46 -11.15 17.55
N LYS A 58 -0.72 -11.35 16.45
CA LYS A 58 0.59 -12.03 16.45
C LYS A 58 1.73 -11.11 16.90
N ILE A 59 1.56 -9.79 16.79
CA ILE A 59 2.64 -8.83 17.01
C ILE A 59 2.78 -8.55 18.51
N PRO A 60 3.97 -8.75 19.12
CA PRO A 60 4.17 -8.46 20.53
C PRO A 60 4.04 -6.96 20.80
N PHE A 61 3.61 -6.59 22.01
CA PHE A 61 3.33 -5.21 22.38
C PHE A 61 4.50 -4.25 22.07
N GLY A 62 5.75 -4.67 22.34
CA GLY A 62 6.97 -3.91 22.06
C GLY A 62 7.29 -3.70 20.56
N GLN A 63 6.53 -4.34 19.67
CA GLN A 63 6.64 -4.20 18.22
C GLN A 63 5.35 -3.70 17.57
N THR A 64 4.39 -3.22 18.37
CA THR A 64 3.12 -2.67 17.85
C THR A 64 3.43 -1.56 16.82
N PRO A 65 2.90 -1.67 15.59
CA PRO A 65 3.18 -0.69 14.53
C PRO A 65 2.53 0.67 14.83
N ASP A 66 3.24 1.74 14.49
CA ASP A 66 2.71 3.12 14.49
C ASP A 66 1.98 3.44 13.18
N ALA A 67 2.37 2.77 12.09
CA ALA A 67 1.79 2.93 10.77
C ALA A 67 1.56 1.57 10.08
N LEU A 68 0.45 1.49 9.35
CA LEU A 68 0.08 0.43 8.44
C LEU A 68 0.18 0.97 7.02
N VAL A 69 0.96 0.31 6.18
CA VAL A 69 1.10 0.64 4.77
C VAL A 69 0.69 -0.56 3.96
N CYS A 70 -0.33 -0.40 3.11
CA CYS A 70 -0.85 -1.45 2.25
C CYS A 70 -0.50 -1.13 0.82
N VAL A 71 0.23 -2.02 0.16
CA VAL A 71 0.52 -1.94 -1.27
C VAL A 71 -0.48 -2.85 -1.98
N ALA A 72 -1.50 -2.22 -2.57
CA ALA A 72 -2.41 -2.89 -3.47
C ALA A 72 -1.82 -2.80 -4.88
N ASP A 73 -1.56 -3.96 -5.45
CA ASP A 73 -1.21 -4.15 -6.85
C ASP A 73 -2.41 -4.69 -7.63
N THR A 74 -2.14 -5.02 -8.88
CA THR A 74 -3.15 -5.21 -9.90
C THR A 74 -3.97 -6.49 -9.73
N ASP A 75 -3.41 -7.49 -9.06
CA ASP A 75 -4.04 -8.78 -8.82
C ASP A 75 -4.85 -8.84 -7.52
N TRP A 76 -4.88 -7.77 -6.72
CA TRP A 76 -5.50 -7.74 -5.41
C TRP A 76 -5.06 -8.89 -4.48
N SER A 77 -3.82 -9.36 -4.65
CA SER A 77 -3.24 -10.43 -3.84
C SER A 77 -3.21 -10.12 -2.35
N VAL A 78 -3.26 -8.84 -1.97
CA VAL A 78 -3.38 -8.38 -0.58
C VAL A 78 -4.46 -7.30 -0.45
N ARG A 79 -5.51 -7.62 0.31
CA ARG A 79 -6.65 -6.75 0.66
C ARG A 79 -6.96 -6.83 2.16
N PRO A 80 -6.27 -6.06 3.01
CA PRO A 80 -6.58 -6.09 4.43
C PRO A 80 -8.02 -5.62 4.69
N ALA A 81 -8.71 -6.31 5.58
CA ALA A 81 -10.04 -5.96 6.06
C ALA A 81 -10.00 -5.57 7.54
N ASN A 82 -11.07 -4.95 8.02
CA ASN A 82 -11.23 -4.54 9.42
C ASN A 82 -10.18 -3.51 9.87
N LEU A 83 -9.83 -2.55 9.01
CA LEU A 83 -8.78 -1.56 9.31
C LEU A 83 -9.06 -0.68 10.54
N ARG A 84 -10.33 -0.58 10.96
CA ARG A 84 -10.76 0.14 12.18
C ARG A 84 -10.14 -0.41 13.47
N ALA A 85 -9.68 -1.66 13.45
CA ALA A 85 -8.96 -2.28 14.56
C ALA A 85 -7.58 -1.62 14.79
N PHE A 86 -6.97 -1.07 13.75
CA PHE A 86 -5.67 -0.41 13.84
C PHE A 86 -5.82 1.08 14.16
N LYS A 87 -5.14 1.54 15.22
CA LYS A 87 -5.24 2.91 15.71
C LYS A 87 -4.20 3.87 15.13
N GLY A 88 -3.15 3.34 14.51
CA GLY A 88 -2.09 4.13 13.87
C GLY A 88 -2.50 4.70 12.50
N THR A 89 -1.51 5.27 11.82
CA THR A 89 -1.68 5.84 10.47
C THR A 89 -1.85 4.74 9.43
N LYS A 90 -2.87 4.83 8.58
CA LYS A 90 -3.25 3.83 7.58
C LYS A 90 -3.08 4.42 6.19
N VAL A 91 -2.18 3.85 5.40
CA VAL A 91 -1.88 4.33 4.04
C VAL A 91 -2.14 3.21 3.04
N LEU A 92 -2.94 3.50 2.02
CA LEU A 92 -3.07 2.66 0.82
C LEU A 92 -2.19 3.22 -0.29
N LEU A 93 -1.39 2.35 -0.88
CA LEU A 93 -0.52 2.61 -2.01
C LEU A 93 -0.99 1.76 -3.17
N LEU A 94 -1.42 2.43 -4.24
CA LEU A 94 -1.87 1.79 -5.47
C LEU A 94 -0.69 1.79 -6.44
N ALA A 95 -0.03 0.65 -6.56
CA ALA A 95 1.15 0.51 -7.40
C ALA A 95 0.75 0.29 -8.86
N ASP A 96 1.28 1.11 -9.76
CA ASP A 96 1.18 0.86 -11.21
C ASP A 96 2.17 -0.24 -11.60
N ARG A 97 1.71 -1.50 -11.63
CA ARG A 97 2.48 -2.61 -12.18
C ARG A 97 2.01 -2.93 -13.61
N PRO A 98 2.93 -3.32 -14.51
CA PRO A 98 2.55 -3.85 -15.81
C PRO A 98 1.75 -5.16 -15.62
N GLY A 99 0.45 -5.11 -15.89
CA GLY A 99 -0.49 -6.20 -15.66
C GLY A 99 -1.96 -5.73 -15.78
N GLU A 100 -2.91 -6.64 -15.54
CA GLU A 100 -4.34 -6.33 -15.55
C GLU A 100 -4.71 -5.51 -14.32
N LYS A 101 -4.77 -4.18 -14.48
CA LYS A 101 -5.03 -3.24 -13.40
C LYS A 101 -6.40 -3.51 -12.76
N PRO A 102 -6.52 -3.35 -11.44
CA PRO A 102 -7.81 -3.44 -10.82
C PRO A 102 -8.65 -2.27 -11.33
N SER A 103 -9.93 -2.50 -11.60
CA SER A 103 -10.75 -1.41 -12.09
C SER A 103 -10.81 -0.31 -11.02
N MET A 104 -10.75 0.95 -11.43
CA MET A 104 -10.84 2.08 -10.49
C MET A 104 -12.11 1.99 -9.63
N SER A 105 -13.20 1.45 -10.19
CA SER A 105 -14.44 1.16 -9.47
C SER A 105 -14.26 0.18 -8.31
N GLU A 106 -13.44 -0.86 -8.47
CA GLU A 106 -13.12 -1.80 -7.37
C GLU A 106 -12.26 -1.13 -6.31
N VAL A 107 -11.28 -0.32 -6.73
CA VAL A 107 -10.45 0.45 -5.80
C VAL A 107 -11.31 1.38 -4.96
N PHE A 108 -12.21 2.16 -5.60
CA PHE A 108 -13.11 3.05 -4.88
C PHE A 108 -14.08 2.30 -3.98
N ARG A 109 -14.58 1.13 -4.41
CA ARG A 109 -15.43 0.29 -3.55
C ARG A 109 -14.68 -0.20 -2.32
N TYR A 110 -13.43 -0.61 -2.48
CA TYR A 110 -12.58 -1.05 -1.37
C TYR A 110 -12.25 0.09 -0.41
N VAL A 111 -11.79 1.24 -0.93
CA VAL A 111 -11.53 2.45 -0.13
C VAL A 111 -12.80 2.98 0.54
N GLY A 112 -13.97 2.82 -0.07
CA GLY A 112 -15.25 3.18 0.55
C GLY A 112 -15.66 2.24 1.70
N ARG A 113 -15.18 1.00 1.70
CA ARG A 113 -15.45 0.00 2.74
C ARG A 113 -14.49 0.12 3.93
N GLU A 114 -13.22 0.40 3.66
CA GLU A 114 -12.15 0.42 4.66
C GLU A 114 -11.67 1.83 5.00
N THR A 115 -11.21 2.03 6.23
CA THR A 115 -10.83 3.37 6.72
C THR A 115 -9.34 3.65 6.54
N PHE A 116 -8.93 4.14 5.38
CA PHE A 116 -7.57 4.64 5.15
C PHE A 116 -7.48 6.13 5.51
N ASP A 117 -6.36 6.55 6.10
CA ASP A 117 -6.09 7.96 6.36
C ASP A 117 -5.54 8.65 5.10
N ARG A 118 -4.86 7.88 4.23
CA ARG A 118 -4.31 8.35 2.95
C ARG A 118 -4.40 7.27 1.88
N VAL A 119 -4.70 7.66 0.65
CA VAL A 119 -4.64 6.82 -0.54
C VAL A 119 -3.76 7.50 -1.57
N MET A 120 -2.76 6.78 -2.09
CA MET A 120 -1.76 7.33 -3.01
C MET A 120 -1.59 6.42 -4.21
N PHE A 121 -1.48 7.02 -5.40
CA PHE A 121 -1.11 6.32 -6.62
C PHE A 121 0.40 6.41 -6.81
N MET A 122 1.07 5.27 -6.85
CA MET A 122 2.51 5.21 -7.07
C MET A 122 2.80 4.98 -8.55
N ARG A 123 3.42 5.98 -9.19
CA ARG A 123 4.09 5.78 -10.48
C ARG A 123 5.50 5.21 -10.33
N ASP A 124 6.17 5.54 -9.21
CA ASP A 124 7.51 5.04 -8.86
C ASP A 124 7.71 4.94 -7.34
N GLN A 125 8.75 4.22 -6.90
CA GLN A 125 9.06 3.98 -5.48
C GLN A 125 9.61 5.23 -4.75
N ALA A 126 10.17 6.21 -5.48
CA ALA A 126 10.83 7.38 -4.88
C ALA A 126 9.83 8.40 -4.30
N GLN A 127 8.59 8.42 -4.80
CA GLN A 127 7.52 9.26 -4.26
C GLN A 127 7.14 8.91 -2.82
N LEU A 128 7.21 7.63 -2.45
CA LEU A 128 6.76 7.16 -1.15
C LEU A 128 7.69 7.58 0.00
N VAL A 129 9.00 7.45 -0.21
CA VAL A 129 10.01 7.82 0.79
C VAL A 129 9.87 9.30 1.16
N ARG A 130 9.67 10.18 0.18
CA ARG A 130 9.50 11.63 0.40
C ARG A 130 8.26 11.97 1.24
N LEU A 131 7.20 11.18 1.14
CA LEU A 131 5.94 11.44 1.84
C LEU A 131 5.96 10.94 3.30
N LEU A 132 6.68 9.84 3.55
CA LEU A 132 6.81 9.27 4.89
C LEU A 132 7.90 9.96 5.73
N SER A 133 8.87 10.61 5.09
CA SER A 133 9.96 11.33 5.77
C SER A 133 9.63 12.76 6.22
N GLY A 134 8.40 13.25 5.98
CA GLY A 134 8.02 14.65 6.24
C GLY A 134 8.60 15.63 5.20
N PRO A 135 8.14 16.91 5.18
CA PRO A 135 8.56 17.85 4.15
C PRO A 135 10.05 18.19 4.29
N ALA A 136 10.82 17.96 3.23
CA ALA A 136 12.11 18.63 3.08
C ALA A 136 11.87 20.16 3.00
N PRO A 137 12.70 21.00 3.64
CA PRO A 137 12.53 22.44 3.58
C PRO A 137 12.71 22.91 2.14
N GLY A 138 11.65 23.45 1.54
CA GLY A 138 11.75 24.26 0.32
C GLY A 138 11.06 23.74 -0.95
N VAL A 139 10.21 22.72 -0.93
CA VAL A 139 9.44 22.34 -2.14
C VAL A 139 7.96 22.64 -1.94
N ALA A 140 7.47 23.59 -2.73
CA ALA A 140 6.13 24.13 -2.72
C ALA A 140 5.03 23.05 -2.91
N ASN A 141 3.87 23.36 -2.33
CA ASN A 141 2.58 22.69 -2.48
C ASN A 141 2.21 22.47 -3.97
N ASN A 142 2.61 21.34 -4.56
CA ASN A 142 2.08 20.84 -5.82
C ASN A 142 1.57 19.40 -5.68
N LEU A 143 0.99 19.06 -4.52
CA LEU A 143 0.25 17.81 -4.32
C LEU A 143 -1.20 18.04 -4.71
N ILE A 144 -1.47 18.05 -6.01
CA ILE A 144 -2.71 17.73 -6.77
C ILE A 144 -2.53 18.44 -8.11
N GLU A 145 -1.88 17.80 -9.08
CA GLU A 145 -2.10 18.06 -10.50
C GLU A 145 -1.42 16.93 -11.31
N SER A 146 -2.18 15.87 -11.57
CA SER A 146 -2.05 15.22 -12.87
C SER A 146 -3.38 15.40 -13.58
N VAL A 147 -3.42 16.52 -14.31
CA VAL A 147 -4.34 16.81 -15.40
C VAL A 147 -4.46 15.57 -16.29
N TRP A 148 -5.67 15.07 -16.41
CA TRP A 148 -6.05 14.08 -17.41
C TRP A 148 -6.00 14.75 -18.79
N PRO A 149 -5.44 14.12 -19.84
CA PRO A 149 -5.81 14.55 -21.19
C PRO A 149 -7.29 14.19 -21.35
N SER A 150 -8.15 15.20 -21.47
CA SER A 150 -9.49 15.03 -21.98
C SER A 150 -9.38 14.41 -23.38
N GLU A 151 -9.72 13.14 -23.53
CA GLU A 151 -10.10 12.62 -24.83
C GLU A 151 -11.43 13.28 -25.20
N THR A 152 -11.33 14.46 -25.80
CA THR A 152 -12.38 14.97 -26.69
C THR A 152 -12.62 13.91 -27.76
N PRO A 153 -13.85 13.42 -27.96
CA PRO A 153 -14.16 12.63 -29.13
C PRO A 153 -13.97 13.53 -30.35
N THR A 154 -12.98 13.21 -31.18
CA THR A 154 -12.76 13.90 -32.45
C THR A 154 -14.03 13.76 -33.28
N ALA A 155 -14.75 14.86 -33.42
CA ALA A 155 -15.82 15.01 -34.37
C ALA A 155 -15.26 14.82 -35.78
N HIS A 156 -15.44 13.63 -36.36
CA HIS A 156 -15.40 13.48 -37.80
C HIS A 156 -16.79 13.75 -38.37
N ALA A 157 -17.07 15.03 -38.58
CA ALA A 157 -18.11 15.48 -39.50
C ALA A 157 -17.45 16.05 -40.77
N ARG A 158 -17.63 15.30 -41.86
CA ARG A 158 -17.85 15.71 -43.28
C ARG A 158 -16.70 16.28 -44.13
N ALA A 159 -16.47 15.60 -45.26
CA ALA A 159 -16.51 16.06 -46.66
C ALA A 159 -16.12 14.81 -47.52
N ILE A 160 -16.73 14.38 -48.62
CA ILE A 160 -17.65 14.89 -49.66
C ILE A 160 -18.49 13.68 -50.13
#